data_AF-A0A7X7TEZ1-F1
#
_entry.id   AF-A0A7X7TEZ1-F1
#
_cell.length_a   1.000
_cell.length_b   1.000
_cell.length_c   1.000
_cell.angle_alpha   90.00
_cell.angle_beta   90.00
_cell.angle_gamma   90.00
#
_symmetry.space_group_name_H-M   'P 1'
#
loop_
_entity.id
_entity.type
_entity.pdbx_description
1 polymer ?
#
loop_
_entity_poly.entity_id
_entity_poly.type
_entity_poly.pdbx_seq_one_letter_code
_entity_poly.pdbx_strand_id
1 'polypeptide(L)'
;MDRVVLSVVMVVVLGFPAFAQDPKERDYLVPALSPKHADKPKVTGWADKRIEEKLDRSLTVVRLSDGKAYLSWRLLKSDPAGAVFNLYRGIDGGSQERLNAEPISATTDFVDAKIPAEISGADIVYQIRLVVEGKEIQPVDEAVLKGGTGAT
;
A
#
# COMPACT_ATOMS: atom_id res chain seq x y z
N MET A 1 -32.04 39.61 9.50
CA MET A 1 -31.75 38.29 10.10
C MET A 1 -30.58 38.49 11.04
N ASP A 2 -30.80 38.34 12.34
CA ASP A 2 -29.93 38.92 13.37
C ASP A 2 -28.59 38.18 13.47
N ARG A 3 -27.47 38.91 13.60
CA ARG A 3 -26.11 38.33 13.63
C ARG A 3 -25.90 37.38 14.82
N VAL A 4 -26.73 37.54 15.85
CA VAL A 4 -26.79 36.68 17.02
C VAL A 4 -27.43 35.33 16.69
N VAL A 5 -28.49 35.31 15.87
CA VAL A 5 -29.18 34.08 15.45
C VAL A 5 -28.29 33.24 14.52
N LEU A 6 -27.53 33.89 13.64
CA LEU A 6 -26.60 33.19 12.74
C LEU A 6 -25.43 32.53 13.52
N SER A 7 -24.96 33.18 14.58
CA SER A 7 -23.87 32.68 15.43
C SER A 7 -24.29 31.49 16.30
N VAL A 8 -25.52 31.51 16.84
CA VAL A 8 -26.04 30.41 17.67
C VAL A 8 -26.26 29.15 16.84
N VAL A 9 -26.73 29.28 15.60
CA VAL A 9 -26.92 28.13 14.70
C VAL A 9 -25.57 27.51 14.29
N MET A 10 -24.52 28.32 14.10
CA MET A 10 -23.20 27.83 13.71
C MET A 10 -22.48 27.04 14.82
N VAL A 11 -22.71 27.38 16.09
CA VAL A 11 -22.13 26.64 17.24
C VAL A 11 -22.82 25.29 17.45
N VAL A 12 -24.10 25.15 17.10
CA VAL A 12 -24.85 23.89 17.25
C VAL A 12 -24.46 22.85 16.19
N VAL A 13 -23.96 23.26 15.02
CA VAL A 13 -23.63 22.35 13.91
C VAL A 13 -22.22 21.72 14.04
N LEU A 14 -21.32 22.27 14.86
CA LEU A 14 -19.94 21.75 15.03
C LEU A 14 -19.78 20.69 16.14
N GLY A 15 -20.85 20.36 16.85
CA GLY A 15 -20.83 19.35 17.90
C GLY A 15 -21.04 17.93 17.37
N PHE A 16 -20.06 17.37 16.66
CA PHE A 16 -19.94 15.91 16.56
C PHE A 16 -19.14 15.43 17.77
N PRO A 17 -19.78 14.89 18.84
CA PRO A 17 -19.01 14.19 19.84
C PRO A 17 -18.50 12.89 19.21
N ALA A 18 -17.19 12.78 19.05
CA ALA A 18 -16.51 11.53 18.76
C ALA A 18 -16.64 10.59 19.97
N PHE A 19 -17.83 10.02 20.18
CA PHE A 19 -18.04 8.94 21.14
C PHE A 19 -17.59 7.63 20.50
N ALA A 20 -16.27 7.40 20.47
CA ALA A 20 -15.73 6.10 20.09
C ALA A 20 -14.88 5.45 21.19
N GLN A 21 -14.51 6.18 22.25
CA GLN A 21 -13.64 5.64 23.31
C GLN A 21 -14.18 6.01 24.70
N ASP A 22 -14.29 4.99 25.57
CA ASP A 22 -14.70 5.12 26.96
C ASP A 22 -13.62 5.94 27.73
N PRO A 23 -13.96 7.10 28.32
CA PRO A 23 -13.02 7.89 29.12
C PRO A 23 -12.37 7.12 30.28
N LYS A 24 -12.99 6.04 30.78
CA LYS A 24 -12.46 5.21 31.87
C LYS A 24 -11.34 4.24 31.43
N GLU A 25 -11.17 4.02 30.12
CA GLU A 25 -10.07 3.21 29.57
C GLU A 25 -8.79 4.04 29.37
N ARG A 26 -8.78 5.34 29.72
CA ARG A 26 -7.66 6.25 29.48
C ARG A 26 -6.51 6.14 30.49
N ASP A 27 -6.73 5.57 31.67
CA ASP A 27 -5.69 5.38 32.68
C ASP A 27 -4.96 4.04 32.44
N TYR A 28 -4.07 4.03 31.45
CA TYR A 28 -3.30 2.86 30.99
C TYR A 28 -2.27 2.30 31.99
N LEU A 29 -2.19 2.82 33.22
CA LEU A 29 -1.15 2.44 34.20
C LEU A 29 -1.63 1.46 35.27
N VAL A 30 -2.90 1.04 35.23
CA VAL A 30 -3.43 0.05 36.17
C VAL A 30 -4.19 -1.05 35.42
N PRO A 31 -3.86 -2.33 35.60
CA PRO A 31 -4.64 -3.40 35.01
C PRO A 31 -6.06 -3.37 35.59
N ALA A 32 -7.05 -3.17 34.72
CA ALA A 32 -8.45 -3.31 35.09
C ALA A 32 -8.73 -4.80 35.36
N LEU A 33 -8.66 -5.23 36.62
CA LEU A 33 -8.92 -6.62 37.03
C LEU A 33 -10.36 -7.08 36.75
N SER A 34 -11.26 -6.14 36.44
CA SER A 34 -12.65 -6.40 36.05
C SER A 34 -13.11 -5.30 35.08
N PRO A 35 -12.72 -5.38 33.80
CA PRO A 35 -13.04 -4.34 32.83
C PRO A 35 -14.57 -4.34 32.60
N LYS A 36 -15.23 -3.27 33.02
CA LYS A 36 -16.64 -3.01 32.72
C LYS A 36 -16.71 -2.15 31.46
N HIS A 37 -16.74 -2.81 30.31
CA HIS A 37 -16.95 -2.12 29.04
C HIS A 37 -18.34 -1.47 29.03
N ALA A 38 -18.43 -0.22 28.60
CA ALA A 38 -19.72 0.37 28.27
C ALA A 38 -20.42 -0.48 27.20
N ASP A 39 -21.73 -0.70 27.35
CA ASP A 39 -22.53 -1.42 26.36
C ASP A 39 -22.54 -0.63 25.05
N LYS A 40 -21.73 -1.06 24.09
CA LYS A 40 -21.76 -0.50 22.74
C LYS A 40 -23.07 -0.93 22.07
N PRO A 41 -23.81 -0.02 21.42
CA PRO A 41 -25.03 -0.39 20.72
C PRO A 41 -24.71 -1.51 19.72
N LYS A 42 -25.52 -2.58 19.73
CA LYS A 42 -25.35 -3.68 18.79
C LYS A 42 -25.57 -3.13 17.38
N VAL A 43 -24.59 -3.35 16.49
CA VAL A 43 -24.77 -3.08 15.07
C VAL A 43 -25.96 -3.89 14.59
N THR A 44 -26.98 -3.22 14.07
CA THR A 44 -28.17 -3.85 13.50
C THR A 44 -28.01 -3.90 11.98
N GLY A 45 -28.30 -5.04 11.37
CA GLY A 45 -28.07 -5.28 9.94
C GLY A 45 -26.65 -5.75 9.61
N TRP A 46 -26.49 -6.20 8.37
CA TRP A 46 -25.20 -6.50 7.75
C TRP A 46 -24.91 -5.43 6.70
N ALA A 47 -23.64 -5.18 6.38
CA ALA A 47 -23.34 -4.36 5.22
C ALA A 47 -23.79 -5.09 3.95
N ASP A 48 -24.74 -4.52 3.20
CA ASP A 48 -25.24 -5.10 1.94
C ASP A 48 -24.14 -5.19 0.87
N LYS A 49 -23.10 -4.36 1.01
CA LYS A 49 -21.90 -4.36 0.20
C LYS A 49 -20.68 -4.45 1.09
N ARG A 50 -19.74 -5.33 0.73
CA ARG A 50 -18.42 -5.35 1.37
C ARG A 50 -17.71 -4.02 1.12
N ILE A 51 -17.30 -3.35 2.19
CA ILE A 51 -16.35 -2.25 2.10
C ILE A 51 -14.98 -2.85 1.79
N GLU A 52 -14.33 -2.32 0.76
CA GLU A 52 -13.05 -2.81 0.27
C GLU A 52 -12.02 -1.70 0.41
N GLU A 53 -10.82 -2.08 0.84
CA GLU A 53 -9.69 -1.18 0.94
C GLU A 53 -9.18 -0.84 -0.46
N LYS A 54 -8.76 0.42 -0.64
CA LYS A 54 -8.05 0.83 -1.85
C LYS A 54 -6.59 0.45 -1.69
N LEU A 55 -6.21 -0.71 -2.23
CA LEU A 55 -4.84 -1.19 -2.20
C LEU A 55 -4.04 -0.67 -3.39
N ASP A 56 -2.77 -0.38 -3.13
CA ASP A 56 -1.75 -0.23 -4.16
C ASP A 56 -1.27 -1.60 -4.67
N ARG A 57 -0.47 -1.57 -5.73
CA ARG A 57 0.12 -2.77 -6.32
C ARG A 57 1.11 -3.41 -5.35
N SER A 58 1.74 -2.61 -4.50
CA SER A 58 2.77 -2.96 -3.52
C SER A 58 3.85 -3.79 -4.18
N LEU A 59 4.47 -3.21 -5.20
CA LEU A 59 5.68 -3.80 -5.76
C LEU A 59 6.74 -3.82 -4.67
N THR A 60 7.34 -4.98 -4.46
CA THR A 60 8.41 -5.17 -3.47
C THR A 60 9.59 -5.82 -4.13
N VAL A 61 10.79 -5.52 -3.61
CA VAL A 61 12.04 -6.14 -4.05
C VAL A 61 12.88 -6.54 -2.85
N VAL A 62 13.41 -7.76 -2.89
CA VAL A 62 14.31 -8.31 -1.88
C VAL A 62 15.57 -8.82 -2.55
N ARG A 63 16.73 -8.43 -2.02
CA ARG A 63 18.01 -8.96 -2.49
C ARG A 63 18.20 -10.39 -1.99
N LEU A 64 18.53 -11.27 -2.91
CA LEU A 64 18.87 -12.66 -2.64
C LEU A 64 20.38 -12.81 -2.43
N SER A 65 20.76 -13.84 -1.68
CA SER A 65 22.17 -14.12 -1.32
C SER A 65 23.04 -14.51 -2.51
N ASP A 66 22.45 -14.98 -3.60
CA ASP A 66 23.14 -15.40 -4.84
C ASP A 66 23.33 -14.25 -5.84
N GLY A 67 23.20 -13.00 -5.39
CA GLY A 67 23.38 -11.83 -6.24
C GLY A 67 22.22 -11.61 -7.21
N LYS A 68 21.02 -12.03 -6.83
CA LYS A 68 19.76 -11.79 -7.56
C LYS A 68 18.83 -10.90 -6.77
N ALA A 69 17.76 -10.42 -7.40
CA ALA A 69 16.64 -9.78 -6.72
C ALA A 69 15.35 -10.54 -6.97
N TYR A 70 14.59 -10.79 -5.91
CA TYR A 70 13.24 -11.32 -6.00
C TYR A 70 12.24 -10.16 -5.91
N LEU A 71 11.28 -10.13 -6.82
CA LEU A 71 10.22 -9.15 -6.89
C LEU A 71 8.87 -9.84 -6.69
N SER A 72 7.95 -9.15 -6.01
CA SER A 72 6.56 -9.60 -5.90
C SER A 72 5.59 -8.43 -5.83
N TRP A 73 4.36 -8.66 -6.28
CA TRP A 73 3.29 -7.66 -6.27
C TRP A 73 1.92 -8.31 -6.09
N ARG A 74 0.89 -7.49 -5.89
CA ARG A 74 -0.50 -7.95 -5.75
C ARG A 74 -1.19 -8.08 -7.10
N LEU A 75 -1.97 -9.14 -7.28
CA LEU A 75 -3.10 -9.15 -8.23
C LEU A 75 -4.29 -8.50 -7.53
N LEU A 76 -4.79 -7.38 -8.07
CA LEU A 76 -5.86 -6.61 -7.46
C LEU A 76 -7.21 -7.05 -8.00
N LYS A 77 -8.25 -6.96 -7.17
CA LYS A 77 -9.63 -7.23 -7.60
C LYS A 77 -10.08 -6.34 -8.77
N SER A 78 -9.55 -5.12 -8.86
CA SER A 78 -9.85 -4.17 -9.93
C SER A 78 -9.17 -4.51 -11.26
N ASP A 79 -8.26 -5.50 -11.29
CA ASP A 79 -7.60 -5.89 -12.52
C ASP A 79 -8.56 -6.67 -13.44
N PRO A 80 -8.43 -6.51 -14.76
CA PRO A 80 -9.20 -7.29 -15.70
C PRO A 80 -8.85 -8.78 -15.62
N ALA A 81 -9.79 -9.62 -16.04
CA ALA A 81 -9.50 -11.05 -16.21
C ALA A 81 -8.37 -11.24 -17.24
N GLY A 82 -7.40 -12.08 -16.91
CA GLY A 82 -6.21 -12.28 -17.74
C GLY A 82 -5.21 -11.12 -17.70
N ALA A 83 -5.19 -10.35 -16.61
CA ALA A 83 -4.17 -9.33 -16.36
C ALA A 83 -2.74 -9.89 -16.52
N VAL A 84 -1.91 -9.18 -17.28
CA VAL A 84 -0.51 -9.53 -17.51
C VAL A 84 0.39 -8.34 -17.24
N PHE A 85 1.65 -8.60 -16.86
CA PHE A 85 2.53 -7.57 -16.32
C PHE A 85 3.88 -7.50 -17.05
N ASN A 86 4.40 -6.29 -17.21
CA ASN A 86 5.78 -6.04 -17.61
C ASN A 86 6.54 -5.39 -16.46
N LEU A 87 7.79 -5.81 -16.29
CA LEU A 87 8.70 -5.29 -15.27
C LEU A 87 9.86 -4.55 -15.91
N TYR A 88 10.26 -3.48 -15.25
CA TYR A 88 11.34 -2.61 -15.68
C TYR A 88 12.31 -2.38 -14.55
N ARG A 89 13.57 -2.21 -14.90
CA ARG A 89 14.65 -1.84 -13.99
C ARG A 89 15.38 -0.61 -14.52
N GLY A 90 15.54 0.40 -13.69
CA GLY A 90 16.43 1.53 -13.89
C GLY A 90 17.52 1.55 -12.81
N ILE A 91 18.66 2.15 -13.12
CA ILE A 91 19.77 2.35 -12.18
C ILE A 91 20.07 3.85 -12.14
N ASP A 92 20.08 4.45 -10.95
CA ASP A 92 20.45 5.86 -10.70
C ASP A 92 19.75 6.88 -11.62
N GLY A 93 18.44 6.70 -11.85
CA GLY A 93 17.66 7.58 -12.72
C GLY A 93 17.95 7.45 -14.22
N GLY A 94 18.75 6.45 -14.63
CA GLY A 94 19.06 6.14 -16.03
C GLY A 94 17.88 5.52 -16.81
N SER A 95 18.16 5.11 -18.05
CA SER A 95 17.17 4.45 -18.90
C SER A 95 16.66 3.16 -18.31
N GLN A 96 15.35 2.90 -18.47
CA GLN A 96 14.72 1.68 -17.97
C GLN A 96 14.89 0.52 -18.96
N GLU A 97 15.32 -0.63 -18.46
CA GLU A 97 15.40 -1.90 -19.18
C GLU A 97 14.18 -2.76 -18.82
N ARG A 98 13.50 -3.34 -19.82
CA ARG A 98 12.44 -4.33 -19.59
C ARG A 98 13.08 -5.68 -19.24
N LEU A 99 12.59 -6.32 -18.17
CA LEU A 99 13.20 -7.55 -17.63
C LEU A 99 12.64 -8.84 -18.25
N ASN A 100 11.39 -8.80 -18.73
CA ASN A 100 10.69 -9.96 -19.27
C ASN A 100 10.50 -9.84 -20.80
N ALA A 101 10.74 -10.91 -21.55
CA ALA A 101 10.52 -10.94 -23.00
C ALA A 101 9.02 -10.92 -23.34
N GLU A 102 8.27 -11.84 -22.73
CA GLU A 102 6.80 -11.92 -22.83
C GLU A 102 6.15 -11.41 -21.54
N PRO A 103 4.95 -10.78 -21.61
CA PRO A 103 4.22 -10.36 -20.41
C PRO A 103 3.96 -11.51 -19.43
N ILE A 104 4.14 -11.24 -18.15
CA ILE A 104 3.98 -12.21 -17.06
C ILE A 104 2.48 -12.37 -16.78
N SER A 105 1.94 -13.57 -17.03
CA SER A 105 0.51 -13.87 -16.91
C SER A 105 0.18 -14.96 -15.90
N ALA A 106 1.15 -15.82 -15.58
CA ALA A 106 0.93 -17.01 -14.75
C ALA A 106 1.18 -16.76 -13.25
N THR A 107 1.98 -15.75 -12.91
CA THR A 107 2.39 -15.46 -11.53
C THR A 107 2.42 -13.95 -11.26
N THR A 108 2.60 -13.57 -9.99
CA THR A 108 2.77 -12.17 -9.55
C THR A 108 4.11 -11.97 -8.83
N ASP A 109 5.13 -12.62 -9.36
CA ASP A 109 6.50 -12.57 -8.89
C ASP A 109 7.49 -12.64 -10.07
N PHE A 110 8.75 -12.28 -9.80
CA PHE A 110 9.81 -12.35 -10.79
C PHE A 110 11.19 -12.39 -10.10
N VAL A 111 12.16 -13.07 -10.71
CA VAL A 111 13.56 -13.05 -10.25
C VAL A 111 14.41 -12.32 -11.28
N ASP A 112 14.95 -11.16 -10.89
CA ASP A 112 15.99 -10.49 -11.65
C ASP A 112 17.35 -11.11 -11.33
N ALA A 113 17.88 -11.88 -12.28
CA ALA A 113 19.17 -12.55 -12.17
C ALA A 113 20.38 -11.67 -12.53
N LYS A 114 20.16 -10.44 -13.03
CA LYS A 114 21.19 -9.60 -13.62
C LYS A 114 21.45 -8.34 -12.80
N ILE A 115 21.26 -8.36 -11.49
CA ILE A 115 21.56 -7.18 -10.67
C ILE A 115 23.08 -7.02 -10.50
N PRO A 116 23.61 -5.78 -10.45
CA PRO A 116 25.01 -5.53 -10.10
C PRO A 116 25.39 -6.18 -8.76
N ALA A 117 26.56 -6.83 -8.71
CA ALA A 117 27.08 -7.48 -7.51
C ALA A 117 27.38 -6.47 -6.39
N GLU A 118 27.76 -5.26 -6.76
CA GLU A 118 27.94 -4.15 -5.83
C GLU A 118 26.97 -3.03 -6.21
N ILE A 119 26.12 -2.66 -5.25
CA ILE A 119 25.20 -1.53 -5.37
C ILE A 119 25.83 -0.43 -4.51
N SER A 120 27.04 0.03 -4.87
CA SER A 120 27.76 1.07 -4.12
C SER A 120 27.30 2.45 -4.62
N GLY A 121 26.33 3.04 -3.93
CA GLY A 121 25.94 4.44 -4.12
C GLY A 121 24.86 4.72 -5.18
N ALA A 122 24.47 3.74 -6.00
CA ALA A 122 23.41 3.87 -7.00
C ALA A 122 22.17 3.04 -6.61
N ASP A 123 20.98 3.65 -6.58
CA ASP A 123 19.75 2.91 -6.31
C ASP A 123 19.28 2.15 -7.55
N ILE A 124 18.83 0.90 -7.37
CA ILE A 124 18.12 0.15 -8.40
C ILE A 124 16.63 0.36 -8.20
N VAL A 125 15.97 0.87 -9.22
CA VAL A 125 14.56 1.21 -9.22
C VAL A 125 13.81 0.23 -10.11
N TYR A 126 12.80 -0.42 -9.56
CA TYR A 126 11.91 -1.32 -10.29
C TYR A 126 10.54 -0.71 -10.48
N GLN A 127 9.97 -0.91 -11.65
CA GLN A 127 8.62 -0.48 -11.97
C GLN A 127 7.84 -1.62 -12.62
N ILE A 128 6.54 -1.64 -12.34
CA ILE A 128 5.61 -2.60 -12.91
C ILE A 128 4.54 -1.88 -13.74
N ARG A 129 4.21 -2.48 -14.88
CA ARG A 129 3.14 -2.02 -15.77
C ARG A 129 2.15 -3.15 -16.01
N LEU A 130 0.89 -2.87 -15.72
CA LEU A 130 -0.22 -3.73 -16.16
C LEU A 130 -0.41 -3.53 -17.66
N VAL A 131 -0.65 -4.62 -18.38
CA VAL A 131 -0.97 -4.61 -19.80
C VAL A 131 -2.43 -5.01 -19.94
N VAL A 132 -3.22 -4.16 -20.60
CA VAL A 132 -4.63 -4.38 -20.89
C VAL A 132 -4.83 -4.24 -22.39
N GLU A 133 -5.40 -5.26 -23.03
CA GLU A 133 -5.62 -5.28 -24.49
C GLU A 133 -4.35 -4.97 -25.31
N GLY A 134 -3.20 -5.48 -24.85
CA GLY A 134 -1.90 -5.26 -25.49
C GLY A 134 -1.29 -3.87 -25.28
N LYS A 135 -1.91 -3.01 -24.47
CA LYS A 135 -1.39 -1.68 -24.14
C LYS A 135 -0.93 -1.63 -22.69
N GLU A 136 0.28 -1.14 -22.48
CA GLU A 136 0.76 -0.77 -21.15
C GLU A 136 0.07 0.48 -20.66
N ILE A 137 -0.43 0.41 -19.44
CA ILE A 137 -0.91 1.58 -18.69
C ILE A 137 0.23 2.11 -17.82
N GLN A 138 0.42 3.44 -17.84
CA GLN A 138 1.52 4.20 -17.21
C GLN A 138 1.65 3.90 -15.68
N PRO A 139 2.83 4.12 -15.07
CA PRO A 139 3.36 3.24 -14.01
C PRO A 139 2.47 3.26 -12.76
N VAL A 140 2.16 2.06 -12.27
CA VAL A 140 1.23 1.88 -11.15
C VAL A 140 1.96 1.69 -9.81
N ASP A 141 3.26 1.42 -9.81
CA ASP A 141 4.03 1.40 -8.55
C ASP A 141 5.54 1.31 -8.81
N GLU A 142 6.33 1.71 -7.81
CA GLU A 142 7.78 1.68 -7.84
C GLU A 142 8.33 1.00 -6.59
N ALA A 143 9.39 0.20 -6.75
CA ALA A 143 10.14 -0.38 -5.64
C ALA A 143 11.63 -0.07 -5.78
N VAL A 144 12.27 0.32 -4.70
CA VAL A 144 13.69 0.69 -4.71
C VAL A 144 14.49 -0.33 -3.92
N LEU A 145 15.50 -0.91 -4.56
CA LEU A 145 16.55 -1.66 -3.90
C LEU A 145 17.72 -0.72 -3.63
N LYS A 146 17.86 -0.31 -2.36
CA LYS A 146 18.91 0.63 -1.93
C LYS A 146 20.28 0.00 -1.99
N GLY A 147 21.26 0.80 -2.41
CA GLY A 147 22.67 0.46 -2.26
C GLY A 147 23.08 0.44 -0.80
N GLY A 148 23.34 -0.74 -0.24
CA GLY A 148 23.86 -0.86 1.11
C GLY A 148 25.35 -0.53 1.15
N THR A 149 25.74 0.51 1.87
CA THR A 149 27.06 0.53 2.54
C THR A 149 26.98 -0.51 3.65
N GLY A 150 27.43 -1.73 3.37
CA GLY A 150 27.65 -2.72 4.41
C GLY A 150 28.74 -2.19 5.34
N ALA A 151 28.34 -1.66 6.49
CA ALA A 151 29.21 -1.56 7.65
C ALA A 151 29.50 -2.99 8.11
N THR A 152 30.68 -3.49 7.75
CA THR A 152 31.42 -4.49 8.53
C THR A 152 32.43 -3.77 9.40
#